data_AF-A0A6V8JX61-F1
#
_entry.id   AF-A0A6V8JX61-F1
#
_cell.length_a   1.000
_cell.length_b   1.000
_cell.length_c   1.000
_cell.angle_alpha   90.00
_cell.angle_beta   90.00
_cell.angle_gamma   90.00
#
_symmetry.space_group_name_H-M   'P 1'
#
loop_
_entity.id
_entity.type
_entity.pdbx_description
1 polymer ?
#
loop_
_entity_poly.entity_id
_entity_poly.type
_entity_poly.pdbx_seq_one_letter_code
_entity_poly.pdbx_strand_id
1 'polypeptide(L)'
;MHSASRLTGLPELTEVRKVWFGDWYDGPLTGVAMYQGREYWFVMVTNDDGGGGHWDFEPRVYVLHRLTGEQLAHAWDTHRSFAAAGLPGCLHSPPCTVASATGGEMLEALRERWPPEHEDEYVNAPAVGWFRDA
;
A
#
# COMPACT_ATOMS: atom_id res chain seq x y z
N MET A 1 -7.34 2.29 5.24
CA MET A 1 -7.42 1.01 5.99
C MET A 1 -8.84 0.48 5.90
N HIS A 2 -9.03 -0.83 6.08
CA HIS A 2 -10.34 -1.48 6.12
C HIS A 2 -10.65 -2.05 7.50
N SER A 3 -11.93 -2.19 7.81
CA SER A 3 -12.35 -2.99 8.97
C SER A 3 -12.39 -4.48 8.64
N ALA A 4 -12.31 -5.34 9.66
CA ALA A 4 -12.34 -6.80 9.50
C ALA A 4 -13.58 -7.31 8.75
N SER A 5 -14.70 -6.58 8.83
CA SER A 5 -15.92 -6.88 8.07
C SER A 5 -15.67 -7.00 6.55
N ARG A 6 -14.68 -6.27 6.01
CA ARG A 6 -14.33 -6.26 4.59
C ARG A 6 -13.82 -7.60 4.08
N LEU A 7 -13.35 -8.48 4.97
CA LEU A 7 -12.88 -9.83 4.63
C LEU A 7 -14.02 -10.79 4.28
N THR A 8 -15.25 -10.47 4.68
CA THR A 8 -16.40 -11.37 4.55
C THR A 8 -16.68 -11.68 3.08
N GLY A 9 -16.64 -12.96 2.73
CA GLY A 9 -16.89 -13.44 1.36
C GLY A 9 -15.71 -13.28 0.39
N LEU A 10 -14.57 -12.76 0.85
CA LEU A 10 -13.34 -12.70 0.07
C LEU A 10 -12.46 -13.94 0.33
N PRO A 11 -11.84 -14.52 -0.70
CA PRO A 11 -10.90 -15.63 -0.52
C PRO A 11 -9.57 -15.16 0.10
N GLU A 12 -8.96 -16.02 0.91
CA GLU A 12 -7.54 -15.87 1.29
C GLU A 12 -6.66 -16.19 0.07
N LEU A 13 -5.71 -15.32 -0.21
CA LEU A 13 -4.76 -15.40 -1.32
C LEU A 13 -3.38 -15.77 -0.78
N THR A 14 -2.75 -16.75 -1.41
CA THR A 14 -1.36 -17.12 -1.19
C THR A 14 -0.47 -16.54 -2.30
N GLU A 15 0.84 -16.52 -2.08
CA GLU A 15 1.83 -16.05 -3.08
C GLU A 15 1.70 -14.57 -3.47
N VAL A 16 1.08 -13.76 -2.60
CA VAL A 16 1.06 -12.30 -2.76
C VAL A 16 2.41 -11.74 -2.32
N ARG A 17 3.04 -10.95 -3.18
CA ARG A 17 4.33 -10.31 -2.88
C ARG A 17 4.16 -8.79 -2.90
N LYS A 18 4.40 -8.12 -1.77
CA LYS A 18 4.46 -6.66 -1.73
C LYS A 18 5.59 -6.17 -2.63
N VAL A 19 5.31 -5.12 -3.38
CA VAL A 19 6.20 -4.55 -4.39
C VAL A 19 6.70 -3.17 -3.95
N TRP A 20 5.80 -2.35 -3.41
CA TRP A 20 6.17 -1.16 -2.65
C TRP A 20 5.04 -0.72 -1.73
N PHE A 21 5.35 0.15 -0.77
CA PHE A 21 4.37 0.73 0.16
C PHE A 21 4.64 2.20 0.44
N GLY A 22 3.58 2.94 0.78
CA GLY A 22 3.63 4.38 1.01
C GLY A 22 3.82 4.81 2.47
N ASP A 23 3.54 3.93 3.44
CA ASP A 23 3.53 4.29 4.87
C ASP A 23 4.85 4.00 5.59
N TRP A 24 5.23 4.89 6.51
CA TRP A 24 6.63 5.04 6.93
C TRP A 24 6.91 4.74 8.40
N TYR A 25 5.88 4.69 9.25
CA TYR A 25 6.04 4.68 10.70
C TYR A 25 5.83 3.30 11.32
N ASP A 26 4.74 2.65 10.97
CA ASP A 26 4.31 1.41 11.62
C ASP A 26 4.04 0.34 10.57
N GLY A 27 4.99 0.16 9.63
CA GLY A 27 4.91 -0.80 8.54
C GLY A 27 3.88 -0.48 7.45
N PRO A 28 3.71 -1.37 6.46
CA PRO A 28 2.89 -1.11 5.28
C PRO A 28 1.41 -1.03 5.67
N LEU A 29 0.72 0.07 5.37
CA LEU A 29 -0.75 0.15 5.42
C LEU A 29 -1.32 0.03 4.02
N THR A 30 -0.73 0.73 3.05
CA THR A 30 -1.13 0.68 1.65
C THR A 30 0.07 0.60 0.72
N GLY A 31 -0.18 0.15 -0.51
CA GLY A 31 0.86 0.02 -1.53
C GLY A 31 0.48 -0.92 -2.65
N VAL A 32 1.47 -1.29 -3.46
CA VAL A 32 1.28 -2.22 -4.57
C VAL A 32 1.83 -3.59 -4.19
N ALA A 33 1.06 -4.63 -4.54
CA ALA A 33 1.46 -6.03 -4.46
C ALA A 33 1.29 -6.73 -5.81
N MET A 34 2.04 -7.81 -6.00
CA MET A 34 1.98 -8.70 -7.14
C MET A 34 1.24 -9.97 -6.75
N TYR A 35 0.25 -10.37 -7.55
CA TYR A 35 -0.47 -11.64 -7.41
C TYR A 35 -0.76 -12.20 -8.82
N GLN A 36 -0.42 -13.48 -9.05
CA GLN A 36 -0.59 -14.13 -10.37
C GLN A 36 -0.04 -13.32 -11.56
N GLY A 37 1.11 -12.66 -11.37
CA GLY A 37 1.74 -11.84 -12.40
C GLY A 37 1.03 -10.52 -12.72
N ARG A 38 0.13 -10.06 -11.85
CA ARG A 38 -0.59 -8.79 -11.97
C ARG A 38 -0.42 -7.93 -10.73
N GLU A 39 -0.51 -6.62 -10.93
CA GLU A 39 -0.35 -5.63 -9.87
C GLU A 39 -1.71 -5.23 -9.29
N TYR A 40 -1.75 -5.12 -7.96
CA TYR A 40 -2.93 -4.81 -7.17
C TYR A 40 -2.57 -3.80 -6.09
N TRP A 41 -3.55 -3.03 -5.66
CA TRP A 41 -3.43 -2.18 -4.48
C TRP A 41 -3.77 -3.00 -3.24
N PHE A 42 -2.91 -2.99 -2.22
CA PHE A 42 -3.24 -3.58 -0.93
C PHE A 42 -3.63 -2.50 0.07
N VAL A 43 -4.54 -2.85 0.98
CA VAL A 43 -4.97 -1.99 2.09
C VAL A 43 -5.05 -2.83 3.36
N MET A 44 -4.39 -2.37 4.42
CA MET A 44 -4.37 -3.06 5.71
C MET A 44 -5.75 -3.11 6.34
N VAL A 45 -6.02 -4.24 6.99
CA VAL A 45 -7.23 -4.51 7.75
C VAL A 45 -6.95 -4.34 9.23
N THR A 46 -7.83 -3.61 9.92
CA THR A 46 -7.82 -3.44 11.37
C THR A 46 -8.91 -4.29 12.01
N ASN A 47 -8.66 -4.78 13.23
CA ASN A 47 -9.62 -5.58 13.98
C ASN A 47 -10.79 -4.76 14.54
N ASP A 48 -10.68 -3.43 14.51
CA ASP A 48 -11.70 -2.54 15.02
C ASP A 48 -12.62 -2.02 13.91
N ASP A 49 -13.92 -2.28 14.04
CA ASP A 49 -14.99 -1.70 13.22
C ASP A 49 -15.36 -0.26 13.67
N GLY A 50 -14.73 0.26 14.73
CA GLY A 50 -15.12 1.48 15.47
C GLY A 50 -14.03 2.55 15.70
N GLY A 51 -12.86 2.47 15.04
CA GLY A 51 -11.88 3.57 15.02
C GLY A 51 -10.95 3.71 16.24
N GLY A 52 -10.86 2.70 17.10
CA GLY A 52 -10.04 2.66 18.32
C GLY A 52 -8.58 2.21 18.15
N GLY A 53 -8.07 2.11 16.92
CA GLY A 53 -6.62 2.05 16.66
C GLY A 53 -5.88 0.81 17.22
N HIS A 54 -6.59 -0.28 17.53
CA HIS A 54 -5.95 -1.54 17.94
C HIS A 54 -5.63 -2.42 16.71
N TRP A 55 -4.33 -2.61 16.52
CA TRP A 55 -3.68 -3.29 15.39
C TRP A 55 -3.59 -4.81 15.61
N ASP A 56 -4.67 -5.46 16.01
CA ASP A 56 -4.59 -6.77 16.68
C ASP A 56 -4.35 -7.99 15.75
N PHE A 57 -4.09 -7.81 14.45
CA PHE A 57 -3.74 -8.93 13.56
C PHE A 57 -2.23 -9.15 13.52
N GLU A 58 -1.78 -10.24 14.13
CA GLU A 58 -0.42 -10.79 13.98
C GLU A 58 -0.52 -12.23 13.43
N PRO A 59 -0.10 -12.50 12.18
CA PRO A 59 0.45 -11.57 11.19
C PRO A 59 -0.59 -10.62 10.60
N ARG A 60 -0.12 -9.45 10.11
CA ARG A 60 -0.95 -8.40 9.51
C ARG A 60 -1.78 -8.92 8.35
N VAL A 61 -3.01 -8.41 8.23
CA VAL A 61 -3.97 -8.79 7.20
C VAL A 61 -4.22 -7.61 6.25
N TYR A 62 -4.39 -7.91 4.97
CA TYR A 62 -4.56 -6.93 3.91
C TYR A 62 -5.61 -7.38 2.89
N VAL A 63 -6.39 -6.44 2.34
CA VAL A 63 -7.28 -6.67 1.20
C VAL A 63 -6.58 -6.25 -0.10
N LEU A 64 -6.69 -7.05 -1.15
CA LEU A 64 -6.24 -6.71 -2.51
C LEU A 64 -7.37 -6.12 -3.33
N HIS A 65 -7.08 -4.99 -3.97
CA HIS A 65 -7.97 -4.27 -4.87
C HIS A 65 -7.40 -4.22 -6.27
N ARG A 66 -8.27 -4.43 -7.26
CA ARG A 66 -7.92 -4.29 -8.66
C ARG A 66 -8.00 -2.83 -9.08
N LEU A 67 -6.85 -2.24 -9.39
CA LEU A 67 -6.77 -0.91 -9.97
C LEU A 67 -7.02 -0.94 -11.48
N THR A 68 -7.50 0.20 -12.01
CA THR A 68 -7.43 0.48 -13.45
C THR A 68 -5.98 0.75 -13.88
N GLY A 69 -5.72 0.74 -15.20
CA GLY A 69 -4.39 1.08 -15.70
C GLY A 69 -3.94 2.50 -15.34
N GLU A 70 -4.89 3.45 -15.29
CA GLU A 70 -4.64 4.83 -14.89
C GLU A 70 -4.30 4.95 -13.41
N GLN A 71 -5.07 4.29 -12.54
CA GLN A 71 -4.82 4.27 -11.10
C GLN A 71 -3.48 3.60 -10.79
N LEU A 72 -3.15 2.52 -11.49
CA LEU A 72 -1.86 1.84 -11.35
C LEU A 72 -0.70 2.75 -11.79
N ALA A 73 -0.83 3.46 -12.91
CA ALA A 73 0.16 4.42 -13.35
C ALA A 73 0.37 5.53 -12.30
N HIS A 74 -0.70 6.07 -11.73
CA HIS A 74 -0.61 7.06 -10.66
C HIS A 74 0.09 6.51 -9.41
N ALA A 75 -0.25 5.29 -8.98
CA ALA A 75 0.41 4.62 -7.87
C ALA A 75 1.93 4.48 -8.13
N TRP A 76 2.31 4.13 -9.36
CA TRP A 76 3.71 4.07 -9.77
C TRP A 76 4.42 5.42 -9.79
N ASP A 77 3.73 6.50 -10.15
CA ASP A 77 4.27 7.86 -10.14
C ASP A 77 4.57 8.32 -8.71
N THR A 78 3.66 8.01 -7.78
CA THR A 78 3.86 8.22 -6.34
C THR A 78 5.08 7.47 -5.83
N HIS A 79 5.19 6.17 -6.13
CA HIS A 79 6.36 5.37 -5.74
C HIS A 79 7.67 5.95 -6.27
N ARG A 80 7.72 6.41 -7.53
CA ARG A 80 8.95 7.01 -8.09
C ARG A 80 9.32 8.29 -7.37
N SER A 81 8.33 9.09 -6.97
CA SER A 81 8.55 10.31 -6.18
C SER A 81 9.11 9.98 -4.80
N PHE A 82 8.62 8.91 -4.16
CA PHE A 82 9.08 8.44 -2.85
C PHE A 82 10.50 7.87 -2.92
N ALA A 83 10.76 7.02 -3.91
CA ALA A 83 12.09 6.47 -4.14
C ALA A 83 13.12 7.58 -4.44
N ALA A 84 12.73 8.60 -5.21
CA ALA A 84 13.58 9.75 -5.47
C ALA A 84 13.89 10.56 -4.18
N ALA A 85 12.96 10.61 -3.24
CA ALA A 85 13.13 11.24 -1.93
C ALA A 85 13.93 10.40 -0.92
N GLY A 86 14.36 9.20 -1.31
CA GLY A 86 15.08 8.28 -0.42
C GLY A 86 14.21 7.73 0.70
N LEU A 87 12.89 7.74 0.52
CA LEU A 87 11.97 7.21 1.51
C LEU A 87 11.90 5.68 1.46
N PRO A 88 11.73 5.01 2.62
CA PRO A 88 11.58 3.57 2.67
C PRO A 88 10.27 3.16 1.97
N GLY A 89 10.20 1.90 1.53
CA GLY A 89 8.97 1.35 0.94
C GLY A 89 9.18 0.68 -0.41
N CYS A 90 10.28 0.93 -1.11
CA CYS A 90 10.61 0.22 -2.35
C CYS A 90 11.05 -1.21 -2.04
N LEU A 91 10.29 -2.22 -2.50
CA LEU A 91 10.61 -3.65 -2.37
C LEU A 91 10.91 -4.29 -3.74
N HIS A 92 11.24 -3.47 -4.75
CA HIS A 92 11.64 -3.94 -6.07
C HIS A 92 12.93 -4.75 -6.04
N SER A 93 13.01 -5.68 -6.98
CA SER A 93 14.25 -6.34 -7.36
C SER A 93 14.44 -6.21 -8.88
N PRO A 94 15.49 -5.52 -9.35
CA PRO A 94 16.44 -4.73 -8.56
C PRO A 94 15.76 -3.52 -7.89
N PRO A 95 16.24 -3.05 -6.73
CA PRO A 95 15.67 -1.87 -6.07
C PRO A 95 15.81 -0.63 -6.96
N CYS A 96 14.86 0.30 -6.84
CA CYS A 96 14.93 1.56 -7.57
C CYS A 96 16.14 2.38 -7.12
N THR A 97 16.76 3.07 -8.07
CA THR A 97 17.86 3.99 -7.77
C THR A 97 17.34 5.14 -6.91
N VAL A 98 17.76 5.16 -5.65
CA VAL A 98 17.58 6.32 -4.77
C VAL A 98 18.51 7.43 -5.26
N ALA A 99 17.95 8.57 -5.65
CA ALA A 99 18.76 9.78 -5.80
C ALA A 99 19.31 10.13 -4.40
N SER A 100 20.58 10.52 -4.31
CA SER A 100 21.14 11.02 -3.05
C SER A 100 20.21 12.10 -2.50
N ALA A 101 19.59 11.84 -1.34
CA ALA A 101 18.47 12.59 -0.78
C ALA A 101 18.56 14.09 -1.12
N THR A 102 17.73 14.54 -2.06
CA THR A 102 17.66 15.94 -2.47
C THR A 102 16.91 16.73 -1.42
N GLY A 103 17.61 17.04 -0.32
CA GLY A 103 17.26 18.08 0.64
C GLY A 103 15.94 17.89 1.41
N GLY A 104 15.79 18.64 2.51
CA GLY A 104 14.58 18.62 3.32
C GLY A 104 13.33 19.09 2.59
N GLU A 105 13.45 19.95 1.58
CA GLU A 105 12.30 20.56 0.88
C GLU A 105 11.47 19.54 0.09
N MET A 106 12.10 18.55 -0.57
CA MET A 106 11.36 17.52 -1.31
C MET A 106 10.62 16.57 -0.38
N LEU A 107 11.23 16.27 0.78
CA LEU A 107 10.61 15.46 1.81
C LEU A 107 9.41 16.18 2.44
N GLU A 108 9.53 17.47 2.75
CA GLU A 108 8.42 18.26 3.30
C GLU A 108 7.27 18.41 2.31
N ALA A 109 7.55 18.65 1.02
CA ALA A 109 6.52 18.71 -0.02
C ALA A 109 5.77 17.37 -0.20
N LEU A 110 6.46 16.23 -0.04
CA LEU A 110 5.81 14.92 -0.06
C LEU A 110 4.97 14.66 1.19
N ARG A 111 5.41 15.13 2.36
CA ARG A 111 4.65 15.05 3.62
C ARG A 111 3.38 15.87 3.56
N GLU A 112 3.43 17.08 3.04
CA GLU A 112 2.26 17.96 2.92
C GLU A 112 1.18 17.37 1.97
N ARG A 113 1.62 16.58 0.98
CA ARG A 113 0.74 15.93 0.00
C ARG A 113 0.26 14.54 0.45
N TRP A 114 0.64 14.05 1.63
CA TRP A 114 0.32 12.70 2.09
C TRP A 114 -0.72 12.69 3.22
N PRO A 115 -1.71 11.77 3.20
CA PRO A 115 -1.99 10.79 2.14
C PRO A 115 -2.54 11.46 0.87
N PRO A 116 -2.33 10.88 -0.33
CA PRO A 116 -2.86 11.45 -1.56
C PRO A 116 -4.39 11.37 -1.56
N GLU A 117 -5.07 12.40 -2.08
CA GLU A 117 -6.53 12.45 -2.24
C GLU A 117 -7.12 11.24 -2.98
N HIS A 118 -6.30 10.54 -3.77
CA HIS A 118 -6.70 9.40 -4.59
C HIS A 118 -6.75 8.05 -3.86
N GLU A 119 -6.20 7.92 -2.65
CA GLU A 119 -6.22 6.63 -1.95
C GLU A 119 -7.63 6.17 -1.58
N ASP A 120 -8.55 7.10 -1.35
CA ASP A 120 -9.97 6.80 -1.11
C ASP A 120 -10.62 6.07 -2.30
N GLU A 121 -10.22 6.38 -3.53
CA GLU A 121 -10.70 5.67 -4.72
C GLU A 121 -10.17 4.24 -4.78
N TYR A 122 -8.94 4.02 -4.32
CA TYR A 122 -8.26 2.72 -4.40
C TYR A 122 -8.82 1.76 -3.36
N VAL A 123 -9.09 2.28 -2.16
CA VAL A 123 -9.75 1.56 -1.04
C VAL A 123 -11.14 1.06 -1.45
N ASN A 124 -11.83 1.79 -2.34
CA ASN A 124 -13.17 1.44 -2.82
C ASN A 124 -13.19 0.63 -4.12
N ALA A 125 -12.04 0.42 -4.77
CA ALA A 125 -11.95 -0.39 -5.99
C ALA A 125 -12.36 -1.85 -5.75
N PRO A 126 -12.68 -2.64 -6.79
CA PRO A 126 -13.11 -4.02 -6.63
C PRO A 126 -12.07 -4.88 -5.89
N ALA A 127 -12.49 -5.46 -4.76
CA ALA A 127 -11.65 -6.37 -3.98
C ALA A 127 -11.61 -7.76 -4.63
N VAL A 128 -10.44 -8.38 -4.65
CA VAL A 128 -10.24 -9.72 -5.26
C VAL A 128 -9.94 -10.82 -4.25
N GLY A 129 -9.57 -10.44 -3.02
CA GLY A 129 -9.20 -11.36 -1.95
C GLY A 129 -8.44 -10.63 -0.85
N TRP A 130 -7.96 -11.38 0.13
CA TRP A 130 -7.13 -10.88 1.21
C TRP A 130 -5.91 -11.77 1.42
N PHE A 131 -4.85 -11.25 2.05
CA PHE A 131 -3.64 -12.01 2.36
C PHE A 131 -3.09 -11.61 3.71
N ARG A 132 -2.22 -12.46 4.26
CA ARG A 132 -1.45 -12.17 5.48
C ARG A 132 0.02 -11.98 5.12
N ASP A 133 0.72 -11.21 5.96
CA ASP A 133 2.18 -11.26 5.92
C ASP A 133 2.68 -12.67 6.23
N ALA A 134 3.73 -13.07 5.50
CA ALA A 134 4.38 -14.37 5.62
C ALA A 134 5.45 -14.36 6.72
#